data_AF-A0AAE6Y8W4-F1
#
_entry.id   AF-A0AAE6Y8W4-F1
#
_cell.length_a   1.000
_cell.length_b   1.000
_cell.length_c   1.000
_cell.angle_alpha   90.00
_cell.angle_beta   90.00
_cell.angle_gamma   90.00
#
_symmetry.space_group_name_H-M   'P 1'
#
loop_
_entity.id
_entity.type
_entity.pdbx_description
1 polymer ?
#
loop_
_entity_poly.entity_id
_entity_poly.type
_entity_poly.pdbx_seq_one_letter_code
_entity_poly.pdbx_strand_id
1 'polypeptide(L)'
;MQATEYGSRPVFAPGAAAAFPAPEPAAQEPREAETPEAAGADEGLPYAPFLDGFQQIVADAATTGRRLTRDELESRRALGARAAEAGHGWRGLVRAHLVVGREGRPRAADPDSVLAVVEQAMDAFADGYERAQRLVIRKEEAARREFIDDLLHGRGDSGALAARSERFGFRLSRAHAVAVAEGPEKYDETDPVPRQVASELFARFENRRILFTTKDGRMVCVAPSDQDDVLTHFAKHAYAAVGDRAQAAIGRPRPGTLGIGHSYEEALNALDVAQRMGFDEPLLRAADMLVFPVLARDRQALVDLVHNVLGPLEGARGGAVPWLETLGAYFDTGCVAAAAARRLSLSVRALTYRLDRVHALTGADPTDPAQRYMIHTAVIGARLLDWPARPLRPV
;
A
#
# COMPACT_ATOMS: atom_id res chain seq x y z
N MET A 1 8.30 32.55 34.64
CA MET A 1 9.44 32.07 33.83
C MET A 1 9.10 30.66 33.38
N GLN A 2 8.42 30.53 32.24
CA GLN A 2 7.98 29.24 31.70
C GLN A 2 9.19 28.54 31.09
N ALA A 3 9.57 27.41 31.65
CA ALA A 3 10.59 26.53 31.09
C ALA A 3 9.98 25.84 29.86
N THR A 4 10.51 26.17 28.69
CA THR A 4 10.27 25.44 27.45
C THR A 4 10.78 24.02 27.64
N GLU A 5 9.89 23.03 27.67
CA GLU A 5 10.25 21.61 27.54
C GLU A 5 10.85 21.39 26.15
N TYR A 6 12.16 21.61 26.03
CA TYR A 6 12.94 21.02 24.96
C TYR A 6 13.02 19.51 25.24
N GLY A 7 12.02 18.77 24.75
CA GLY A 7 12.14 17.32 24.61
C GLY A 7 13.41 17.04 23.80
N SER A 8 14.43 16.46 24.44
CA SER A 8 15.67 16.08 23.77
C SER A 8 15.33 15.03 22.73
N ARG A 9 15.36 15.43 21.45
CA ARG A 9 15.28 14.49 20.34
C ARG A 9 16.58 13.70 20.26
N PRO A 10 16.52 12.39 19.95
CA PRO A 10 17.70 11.60 19.65
C PRO A 10 18.57 12.31 18.61
N VAL A 11 19.90 12.19 18.75
CA VAL A 11 20.89 12.79 17.83
C VAL A 11 20.70 12.34 16.36
N PHE A 12 19.95 11.25 16.15
CA PHE A 12 19.61 10.68 14.83
C PHE A 12 18.11 10.52 14.59
N ALA A 13 17.26 11.27 15.29
CA ALA A 13 15.83 11.29 14.95
C ALA A 13 15.63 11.84 13.53
N PRO A 14 14.74 11.26 12.72
CA PRO A 14 14.39 11.83 11.43
C PRO A 14 13.91 13.28 11.61
N GLY A 15 14.13 14.12 10.58
CA GLY A 15 13.60 15.49 10.58
C GLY A 15 12.10 15.46 10.91
N ALA A 16 11.60 16.42 11.70
CA ALA A 16 10.18 16.45 12.06
C ALA A 16 9.29 16.48 10.80
N ALA A 17 8.76 15.32 10.43
CA ALA A 17 7.49 15.25 9.74
C ALA A 17 6.43 15.66 10.77
N ALA A 18 5.70 16.73 10.50
CA ALA A 18 4.61 17.16 11.36
C ALA A 18 3.63 15.99 11.55
N ALA A 19 3.25 15.72 12.80
CA ALA A 19 2.16 14.79 13.10
C ALA A 19 0.96 15.15 12.23
N PHE A 20 0.29 14.14 11.67
CA PHE A 20 -0.89 14.39 10.84
C PHE A 20 -1.93 15.13 11.70
N PRO A 21 -2.38 16.34 11.32
CA PRO A 21 -3.53 16.94 11.98
C PRO A 21 -4.72 16.01 11.82
N ALA A 22 -5.61 15.99 12.83
CA ALA A 22 -6.84 15.20 12.81
C ALA A 22 -7.55 15.35 11.45
N PRO A 23 -8.11 14.25 10.89
CA PRO A 23 -8.77 14.31 9.61
C PRO A 23 -9.94 15.32 9.69
N GLU A 24 -9.85 16.39 8.91
CA GLU A 24 -10.99 17.28 8.71
C GLU A 24 -12.11 16.50 8.02
N PRO A 25 -13.37 16.71 8.43
CA PRO A 25 -14.51 16.07 7.78
C PRO A 25 -14.53 16.42 6.29
N ALA A 26 -14.72 15.40 5.45
CA ALA A 26 -14.81 15.56 4.01
C ALA A 26 -15.84 16.64 3.66
N ALA A 27 -15.38 17.76 3.11
CA ALA A 27 -16.25 18.82 2.61
C ALA A 27 -17.07 18.26 1.44
N GLN A 28 -18.36 18.07 1.68
CA GLN A 28 -19.35 17.76 0.65
C GLN A 28 -19.78 19.04 -0.03
N GLU A 29 -19.37 19.24 -1.28
CA GLU A 29 -20.01 20.18 -2.20
C GLU A 29 -20.14 19.58 -3.61
N PRO A 30 -21.14 20.02 -4.39
CA PRO A 30 -21.92 19.14 -5.24
C PRO A 30 -21.31 18.96 -6.64
N ARG A 31 -21.39 17.74 -7.18
CA ARG A 31 -21.16 17.48 -8.61
C ARG A 31 -22.49 17.12 -9.27
N GLU A 32 -23.09 18.11 -9.90
CA GLU A 32 -23.92 17.86 -11.10
C GLU A 32 -22.95 17.44 -12.21
N ALA A 33 -23.07 16.20 -12.67
CA ALA A 33 -22.41 15.73 -13.87
C ALA A 33 -23.45 15.68 -14.99
N GLU A 34 -23.32 16.61 -15.92
CA GLU A 34 -23.99 16.60 -17.22
C GLU A 34 -23.77 15.25 -17.90
N THR A 35 -24.88 14.67 -18.35
CA THR A 35 -24.89 13.48 -19.19
C THR A 35 -24.67 13.94 -20.63
N PRO A 36 -23.76 13.35 -21.43
CA PRO A 36 -23.72 13.69 -22.84
C PRO A 36 -24.96 13.13 -23.52
N GLU A 37 -25.81 14.05 -23.98
CA GLU A 37 -26.99 13.80 -24.79
C GLU A 37 -26.60 13.31 -26.20
N ALA A 38 -27.35 12.30 -26.63
CA ALA A 38 -27.62 11.80 -27.98
C ALA A 38 -26.84 12.36 -29.19
N ALA A 39 -26.28 11.43 -29.97
CA ALA A 39 -26.13 11.58 -31.42
C ALA A 39 -26.39 10.23 -32.13
N GLY A 40 -27.27 10.24 -33.13
CA GLY A 40 -27.28 9.27 -34.23
C GLY A 40 -28.32 8.15 -34.18
N ALA A 41 -29.46 8.36 -34.84
CA ALA A 41 -30.34 7.30 -35.32
C ALA A 41 -29.80 6.70 -36.64
N ASP A 42 -30.08 5.41 -36.84
CA ASP A 42 -30.00 4.68 -38.12
C ASP A 42 -28.61 4.20 -38.61
N GLU A 43 -27.98 3.33 -37.81
CA GLU A 43 -27.15 2.22 -38.32
C GLU A 43 -27.61 0.96 -37.55
N GLY A 44 -27.76 -0.18 -38.25
CA GLY A 44 -28.28 -1.42 -37.67
C GLY A 44 -27.67 -1.71 -36.29
N LEU A 45 -28.53 -1.87 -35.27
CA LEU A 45 -28.14 -1.97 -33.87
C LEU A 45 -26.88 -2.85 -33.72
N PRO A 46 -25.75 -2.34 -33.15
CA PRO A 46 -24.50 -3.10 -32.99
C PRO A 46 -24.64 -4.31 -32.04
N TYR A 47 -25.86 -4.57 -31.58
CA TYR A 47 -26.23 -5.62 -30.67
C TYR A 47 -26.80 -6.87 -31.35
N ALA A 48 -27.02 -6.85 -32.68
CA ALA A 48 -27.62 -7.96 -33.42
C ALA A 48 -26.97 -9.34 -33.14
N PRO A 49 -25.64 -9.48 -33.03
CA PRO A 49 -25.01 -10.77 -32.70
C PRO A 49 -25.36 -11.32 -31.31
N PHE A 50 -25.81 -10.47 -30.38
CA PHE A 50 -26.15 -10.84 -29.00
C PHE A 50 -27.66 -11.07 -28.79
N LEU A 51 -28.46 -10.80 -29.83
CA LEU A 51 -29.91 -11.02 -29.86
C LEU A 51 -30.27 -12.33 -30.57
N ASP A 52 -29.27 -13.05 -31.08
CA ASP A 52 -29.46 -14.25 -31.89
C ASP A 52 -30.34 -15.29 -31.18
N GLY A 53 -31.31 -15.85 -31.89
CA GLY A 53 -32.30 -16.79 -31.36
C GLY A 53 -33.31 -16.21 -30.35
N PHE A 54 -33.19 -14.94 -29.92
CA PHE A 54 -34.05 -14.39 -28.85
C PHE A 54 -35.50 -14.28 -29.31
N GLN A 55 -35.71 -13.76 -30.51
CA GLN A 55 -37.04 -13.60 -31.09
C GLN A 55 -37.76 -14.94 -31.25
N GLN A 56 -37.04 -15.98 -31.68
CA GLN A 56 -37.59 -17.33 -31.86
C GLN A 56 -37.97 -17.95 -30.50
N ILE A 57 -37.13 -17.81 -29.48
CA ILE A 57 -37.42 -18.29 -28.12
C ILE A 57 -38.66 -17.60 -27.56
N VAL A 58 -38.78 -16.27 -27.71
CA VAL A 58 -39.97 -15.52 -27.27
C VAL A 58 -41.21 -16.01 -28.02
N ALA A 59 -41.11 -16.19 -29.34
CA ALA A 59 -42.25 -16.61 -30.14
C ALA A 59 -42.77 -18.01 -29.79
N ASP A 60 -41.87 -18.97 -29.59
CA ASP A 60 -42.22 -20.37 -29.30
C ASP A 60 -42.69 -20.56 -27.85
N ALA A 61 -41.89 -20.09 -26.88
CA ALA A 61 -42.18 -20.33 -25.47
C ALA A 61 -43.42 -19.55 -24.99
N ALA A 62 -43.65 -18.34 -25.51
CA ALA A 62 -44.83 -17.56 -25.15
C ALA A 62 -46.13 -18.11 -25.75
N THR A 63 -46.07 -18.76 -26.92
CA THR A 63 -47.24 -19.40 -27.55
C THR A 63 -47.65 -20.67 -26.80
N THR A 64 -46.66 -21.40 -26.28
CA THR A 64 -46.88 -22.68 -25.56
C THR A 64 -47.05 -22.51 -24.05
N GLY A 65 -46.74 -21.34 -23.50
CA GLY A 65 -46.76 -21.07 -22.06
C GLY A 65 -45.70 -21.85 -21.27
N ARG A 66 -44.72 -22.45 -21.96
CA ARG A 66 -43.66 -23.25 -21.34
C ARG A 66 -42.57 -22.36 -20.76
N ARG A 67 -41.80 -22.89 -19.81
CA ARG A 67 -40.54 -22.29 -19.37
C ARG A 67 -39.43 -22.53 -20.40
N LEU A 68 -38.40 -21.69 -20.35
CA LEU A 68 -37.22 -21.88 -21.20
C LEU A 68 -36.51 -23.19 -20.82
N THR A 69 -36.00 -23.89 -21.84
CA THR A 69 -35.20 -25.08 -21.64
C THR A 69 -33.83 -24.71 -21.08
N ARG A 70 -33.12 -25.72 -20.55
CA ARG A 70 -31.74 -25.53 -20.09
C ARG A 70 -30.83 -24.98 -21.19
N ASP A 71 -30.95 -25.51 -22.41
CA ASP A 71 -30.11 -25.11 -23.55
C ASP A 71 -30.42 -23.68 -24.01
N GLU A 72 -31.69 -23.26 -23.95
CA GLU A 72 -32.09 -21.87 -24.24
C GLU A 72 -31.49 -20.91 -23.22
N LEU A 73 -31.57 -21.24 -21.92
CA LEU A 73 -30.97 -20.45 -20.85
C LEU A 73 -29.43 -20.41 -20.95
N GLU A 74 -28.78 -21.54 -21.26
CA GLU A 74 -27.32 -21.58 -21.49
C GLU A 74 -26.90 -20.75 -22.72
N SER A 75 -27.69 -20.78 -23.80
CA SER A 75 -27.50 -19.92 -24.96
C SER A 75 -27.60 -18.43 -24.59
N ARG A 76 -28.59 -18.03 -23.77
CA ARG A 76 -28.71 -16.65 -23.29
C ARG A 76 -27.50 -16.22 -22.45
N ARG A 77 -27.05 -17.08 -21.52
CA ARG A 77 -25.84 -16.84 -20.72
C ARG A 77 -24.60 -16.65 -21.60
N ALA A 78 -24.44 -17.48 -22.63
CA ALA A 78 -23.29 -17.40 -23.54
C ALA A 78 -23.27 -16.09 -24.34
N LEU A 79 -24.43 -15.63 -24.82
CA LEU A 79 -24.55 -14.34 -25.50
C LEU A 79 -24.29 -13.16 -24.55
N GLY A 80 -24.79 -13.25 -23.31
CA GLY A 80 -24.49 -12.27 -22.25
C GLY A 80 -22.99 -12.16 -21.97
N ALA A 81 -22.31 -13.30 -21.84
CA ALA A 81 -20.86 -13.34 -21.65
C ALA A 81 -20.08 -12.70 -22.81
N ARG A 82 -20.42 -13.06 -24.06
CA ARG A 82 -19.80 -12.46 -25.25
C ARG A 82 -20.04 -10.96 -25.36
N ALA A 83 -21.21 -10.47 -24.94
CA ALA A 83 -21.52 -9.05 -24.96
C ALA A 83 -20.66 -8.25 -23.95
N ALA A 84 -20.43 -8.82 -22.77
CA ALA A 84 -19.51 -8.24 -21.78
C ALA A 84 -18.06 -8.25 -22.27
N GLU A 85 -17.59 -9.36 -22.87
CA GLU A 85 -16.24 -9.46 -23.45
C GLU A 85 -16.01 -8.48 -24.60
N ALA A 86 -17.05 -8.17 -25.37
CA ALA A 86 -17.03 -7.15 -26.43
C ALA A 86 -17.14 -5.70 -25.90
N GLY A 87 -17.30 -5.51 -24.59
CA GLY A 87 -17.34 -4.18 -23.95
C GLY A 87 -18.64 -3.40 -24.16
N HIS A 88 -19.74 -4.06 -24.52
CA HIS A 88 -21.02 -3.37 -24.74
C HIS A 88 -21.70 -3.01 -23.41
N GLY A 89 -22.18 -1.77 -23.29
CA GLY A 89 -22.87 -1.31 -22.09
C GLY A 89 -24.21 -2.01 -21.85
N TRP A 90 -24.43 -2.49 -20.62
CA TRP A 90 -25.66 -3.16 -20.15
C TRP A 90 -26.95 -2.46 -20.59
N ARG A 91 -27.01 -1.13 -20.44
CA ARG A 91 -28.21 -0.33 -20.72
C ARG A 91 -28.63 -0.40 -22.20
N GLY A 92 -27.66 -0.48 -23.12
CA GLY A 92 -27.92 -0.63 -24.55
C GLY A 92 -28.42 -2.03 -24.90
N LEU A 93 -27.82 -3.06 -24.31
CA LEU A 93 -28.20 -4.46 -24.49
C LEU A 93 -29.63 -4.73 -24.00
N VAL A 94 -30.00 -4.21 -22.82
CA VAL A 94 -31.37 -4.32 -22.29
C VAL A 94 -32.38 -3.66 -23.23
N ARG A 95 -32.08 -2.44 -23.71
CA ARG A 95 -32.97 -1.74 -24.65
C ARG A 95 -33.17 -2.55 -25.93
N ALA A 96 -32.11 -3.13 -26.47
CA ALA A 96 -32.19 -3.93 -27.69
C ALA A 96 -33.04 -5.20 -27.50
N HIS A 97 -32.87 -5.92 -26.38
CA HIS A 97 -33.69 -7.09 -26.06
C HIS A 97 -35.17 -6.72 -25.88
N LEU A 98 -35.48 -5.60 -25.24
CA LEU A 98 -36.87 -5.16 -25.08
C LEU A 98 -37.54 -4.79 -26.41
N VAL A 99 -36.80 -4.18 -27.35
CA VAL A 99 -37.30 -3.87 -28.69
C VAL A 99 -37.61 -5.16 -29.45
N VAL A 100 -36.63 -6.07 -29.55
CA VAL A 100 -36.82 -7.35 -30.26
C VAL A 100 -37.90 -8.21 -29.61
N GLY A 101 -38.01 -8.20 -28.28
CA GLY A 101 -39.05 -8.94 -27.56
C GLY A 101 -40.45 -8.40 -27.83
N ARG A 102 -40.60 -7.08 -28.01
CA ARG A 102 -41.87 -6.47 -28.42
C ARG A 102 -42.25 -6.81 -29.86
N GLU A 103 -41.29 -6.75 -30.78
CA GLU A 103 -41.52 -7.06 -32.20
C GLU A 103 -41.76 -8.56 -32.45
N GLY A 104 -41.10 -9.41 -31.67
CA GLY A 104 -41.23 -10.88 -31.70
C GLY A 104 -42.47 -11.44 -31.03
N ARG A 105 -43.32 -10.61 -30.42
CA ARG A 105 -44.48 -11.04 -29.65
C ARG A 105 -45.52 -11.76 -30.55
N PRO A 106 -45.88 -13.02 -30.28
CA PRO A 106 -46.99 -13.67 -30.96
C PRO A 106 -48.31 -12.97 -30.61
N ARG A 107 -49.12 -12.64 -31.61
CA ARG A 107 -50.43 -11.97 -31.39
C ARG A 107 -51.40 -12.82 -30.56
N ALA A 108 -51.27 -14.15 -30.64
CA ALA A 108 -52.11 -15.09 -29.91
C ALA A 108 -51.61 -15.38 -28.48
N ALA A 109 -50.40 -14.93 -28.11
CA ALA A 109 -49.82 -15.18 -26.81
C ALA A 109 -50.35 -14.19 -25.76
N ASP A 110 -50.65 -14.73 -24.58
CA ASP A 110 -50.98 -13.97 -23.39
C ASP A 110 -49.82 -13.02 -23.00
N PRO A 111 -50.08 -11.72 -22.76
CA PRO A 111 -49.02 -10.77 -22.39
C PRO A 111 -48.18 -11.21 -21.18
N ASP A 112 -48.79 -11.84 -20.18
CA ASP A 112 -48.07 -12.28 -18.97
C ASP A 112 -47.12 -13.43 -19.29
N SER A 113 -47.53 -14.34 -20.18
CA SER A 113 -46.67 -15.41 -20.71
C SER A 113 -45.47 -14.88 -21.49
N VAL A 114 -45.66 -13.83 -22.31
CA VAL A 114 -44.56 -13.17 -23.04
C VAL A 114 -43.58 -12.50 -22.06
N LEU A 115 -44.12 -11.79 -21.05
CA LEU A 115 -43.30 -11.12 -20.04
C LEU A 115 -42.46 -12.12 -19.24
N ALA A 116 -43.05 -13.24 -18.82
CA ALA A 116 -42.37 -14.29 -18.06
C ALA A 116 -41.23 -14.96 -18.85
N VAL A 117 -41.39 -15.10 -20.18
CA VAL A 117 -40.34 -15.64 -21.06
C VAL A 117 -39.21 -14.62 -21.25
N VAL A 118 -39.54 -13.34 -21.44
CA VAL A 118 -38.55 -12.26 -21.54
C VAL A 118 -37.77 -12.13 -20.23
N GLU A 119 -38.43 -12.21 -19.08
CA GLU A 119 -37.80 -12.19 -17.76
C GLU A 119 -36.78 -13.33 -17.61
N GLN A 120 -37.18 -14.58 -17.86
CA GLN A 120 -36.28 -15.73 -17.81
C GLN A 120 -35.07 -15.59 -18.74
N ALA A 121 -35.29 -15.10 -19.95
CA ALA A 121 -34.24 -14.91 -20.93
C ALA A 121 -33.28 -13.78 -20.55
N MET A 122 -33.80 -12.66 -20.02
CA MET A 122 -33.02 -11.53 -19.55
C MET A 122 -32.23 -11.84 -18.28
N ASP A 123 -32.80 -12.59 -17.34
CA ASP A 123 -32.09 -13.06 -16.15
C ASP A 123 -30.91 -13.97 -16.51
N ALA A 124 -31.13 -14.91 -17.44
CA ALA A 124 -30.05 -15.76 -17.94
C ALA A 124 -28.98 -14.95 -18.69
N PHE A 125 -29.38 -13.98 -19.51
CA PHE A 125 -28.44 -13.09 -20.17
C PHE A 125 -27.64 -12.22 -19.17
N ALA A 126 -28.30 -11.68 -18.14
CA ALA A 126 -27.68 -10.90 -17.07
C ALA A 126 -26.67 -11.73 -16.28
N ASP A 127 -27.01 -12.96 -15.88
CA ASP A 127 -26.10 -13.87 -15.18
C ASP A 127 -24.81 -14.11 -15.99
N GLY A 128 -24.94 -14.39 -17.30
CA GLY A 128 -23.80 -14.54 -18.20
C GLY A 128 -22.95 -13.28 -18.31
N TYR A 129 -23.61 -12.13 -18.49
CA TYR A 129 -22.96 -10.82 -18.61
C TYR A 129 -22.20 -10.44 -17.32
N GLU A 130 -22.84 -10.54 -16.16
CA GLU A 130 -22.23 -10.20 -14.87
C GLU A 130 -21.04 -11.10 -14.54
N ARG A 131 -21.14 -12.41 -14.80
CA ARG A 131 -20.03 -13.35 -14.56
C ARG A 131 -18.84 -13.05 -15.46
N ALA A 132 -19.07 -12.80 -16.74
CA ALA A 132 -18.01 -12.42 -17.67
C ALA A 132 -17.40 -11.07 -17.30
N GLN A 133 -18.21 -10.06 -16.99
CA GLN A 133 -17.75 -8.74 -16.55
C GLN A 133 -16.88 -8.83 -15.29
N ARG A 134 -17.32 -9.60 -14.28
CA ARG A 134 -16.50 -9.86 -13.07
C ARG A 134 -15.18 -10.55 -13.40
N LEU A 135 -15.18 -11.48 -14.36
CA LEU A 135 -13.97 -12.17 -14.79
C LEU A 135 -13.00 -11.24 -15.53
N VAL A 136 -13.51 -10.34 -16.38
CA VAL A 136 -12.72 -9.31 -17.05
C VAL A 136 -12.07 -8.37 -16.01
N ILE A 137 -12.86 -7.84 -15.08
CA ILE A 137 -12.38 -6.96 -14.00
C ILE A 137 -11.28 -7.67 -13.20
N ARG A 138 -11.52 -8.91 -12.74
CA ARG A 138 -10.51 -9.69 -11.99
C ARG A 138 -9.23 -9.95 -12.78
N LYS A 139 -9.33 -10.23 -14.08
CA LYS A 139 -8.16 -10.41 -14.95
C LYS A 139 -7.37 -9.11 -15.08
N GLU A 140 -8.04 -7.98 -15.21
CA GLU A 140 -7.39 -6.67 -15.29
C GLU A 140 -6.71 -6.29 -13.96
N GLU A 141 -7.39 -6.50 -12.84
CA GLU A 141 -6.83 -6.32 -11.49
C GLU A 141 -5.62 -7.23 -11.27
N ALA A 142 -5.71 -8.51 -11.64
CA ALA A 142 -4.59 -9.45 -11.54
C ALA A 142 -3.39 -9.02 -12.41
N ALA A 143 -3.64 -8.60 -13.65
CA ALA A 143 -2.59 -8.11 -14.54
C ALA A 143 -1.95 -6.80 -14.04
N ARG A 144 -2.73 -5.92 -13.41
CA ARG A 144 -2.22 -4.71 -12.75
C ARG A 144 -1.38 -5.05 -11.52
N ARG A 145 -1.81 -6.01 -10.71
CA ARG A 145 -1.06 -6.47 -9.53
C ARG A 145 0.27 -7.08 -9.92
N GLU A 146 0.27 -8.00 -10.89
CA GLU A 146 1.49 -8.60 -11.42
C GLU A 146 2.44 -7.51 -11.95
N PHE A 147 1.90 -6.49 -12.63
CA PHE A 147 2.71 -5.38 -13.13
C PHE A 147 3.36 -4.58 -12.00
N ILE A 148 2.60 -4.28 -10.94
CA ILE A 148 3.14 -3.59 -9.77
C ILE A 148 4.20 -4.47 -9.10
N ASP A 149 3.94 -5.77 -8.92
CA ASP A 149 4.91 -6.69 -8.29
C ASP A 149 6.23 -6.77 -9.08
N ASP A 150 6.14 -6.83 -10.40
CA ASP A 150 7.31 -6.79 -11.30
C ASP A 150 8.09 -5.47 -11.13
N LEU A 151 7.39 -4.33 -11.04
CA LEU A 151 8.02 -3.03 -10.81
C LEU A 151 8.71 -2.93 -9.45
N LEU A 152 8.06 -3.42 -8.38
CA LEU A 152 8.60 -3.35 -7.01
C LEU A 152 9.85 -4.20 -6.84
N HIS A 153 9.97 -5.31 -7.57
CA HIS A 153 11.13 -6.21 -7.49
C HIS A 153 12.12 -6.04 -8.65
N GLY A 154 11.87 -5.07 -9.55
CA GLY A 154 12.69 -4.87 -10.75
C GLY A 154 12.76 -6.11 -11.66
N ARG A 155 11.69 -6.93 -11.69
CA ARG A 155 11.59 -8.13 -12.52
C ARG A 155 11.06 -7.79 -13.91
N GLY A 156 11.53 -8.52 -14.91
CA GLY A 156 11.03 -8.44 -16.28
C GLY A 156 11.86 -7.56 -17.20
N ASP A 157 11.60 -7.72 -18.50
CA ASP A 157 12.22 -6.89 -19.53
C ASP A 157 11.65 -5.47 -19.51
N SER A 158 12.55 -4.49 -19.62
CA SER A 158 12.21 -3.06 -19.61
C SER A 158 11.23 -2.65 -20.71
N GLY A 159 11.30 -3.28 -21.89
CA GLY A 159 10.37 -3.06 -23.00
C GLY A 159 8.98 -3.62 -22.71
N ALA A 160 8.91 -4.82 -22.13
CA ALA A 160 7.64 -5.43 -21.70
C ALA A 160 6.95 -4.61 -20.60
N LEU A 161 7.71 -4.10 -19.63
CA LEU A 161 7.20 -3.19 -18.59
C LEU A 161 6.73 -1.85 -19.18
N ALA A 162 7.45 -1.29 -20.15
CA ALA A 162 7.05 -0.09 -20.87
C ALA A 162 5.70 -0.26 -21.58
N ALA A 163 5.52 -1.35 -22.35
CA ALA A 163 4.28 -1.64 -23.04
C ALA A 163 3.07 -1.79 -22.08
N ARG A 164 3.27 -2.48 -20.95
CA ARG A 164 2.23 -2.61 -19.92
C ARG A 164 1.92 -1.28 -19.23
N SER A 165 2.93 -0.43 -19.04
CA SER A 165 2.76 0.86 -18.38
C SER A 165 1.81 1.79 -19.14
N GLU A 166 1.86 1.80 -20.47
CA GLU A 166 0.94 2.59 -21.30
C GLU A 166 -0.52 2.15 -21.12
N ARG A 167 -0.78 0.83 -21.06
CA ARG A 167 -2.12 0.28 -20.79
C ARG A 167 -2.68 0.75 -19.45
N PHE A 168 -1.84 0.89 -18.43
CA PHE A 168 -2.24 1.39 -17.11
C PHE A 168 -2.12 2.91 -16.95
N GLY A 169 -1.82 3.62 -18.04
CA GLY A 169 -1.68 5.07 -18.05
C GLY A 169 -0.48 5.58 -17.25
N PHE A 170 0.51 4.73 -16.93
CA PHE A 170 1.66 5.04 -16.08
C PHE A 170 2.91 5.31 -16.95
N ARG A 171 3.70 6.37 -16.65
CA ARG A 171 4.87 6.76 -17.48
C ARG A 171 6.19 6.48 -16.78
N LEU A 172 6.82 5.35 -17.07
CA LEU A 172 8.06 4.88 -16.43
C LEU A 172 9.31 5.77 -16.66
N SER A 173 9.28 6.68 -17.63
CA SER A 173 10.40 7.60 -17.90
C SER A 173 10.61 8.66 -16.83
N ARG A 174 9.62 8.89 -15.97
CA ARG A 174 9.72 9.85 -14.86
C ARG A 174 10.38 9.23 -13.63
N ALA A 175 10.82 10.09 -12.71
CA ALA A 175 11.12 9.64 -11.36
C ALA A 175 9.83 9.34 -10.61
N HIS A 176 9.84 8.25 -9.86
CA HIS A 176 8.73 7.83 -9.01
C HIS A 176 9.24 7.59 -7.60
N ALA A 177 8.37 7.82 -6.63
CA ALA A 177 8.58 7.44 -5.25
C ALA A 177 7.49 6.45 -4.84
N VAL A 178 7.84 5.62 -3.86
CA VAL A 178 6.99 4.57 -3.31
C VAL A 178 6.78 4.87 -1.83
N ALA A 179 5.51 4.90 -1.42
CA ALA A 179 5.11 4.90 -0.03
C ALA A 179 4.65 3.51 0.37
N VAL A 180 5.05 3.06 1.56
CA VAL A 180 4.63 1.81 2.16
C VAL A 180 4.02 2.12 3.52
N ALA A 181 2.82 1.63 3.78
CA ALA A 181 2.17 1.75 5.07
C ALA A 181 1.95 0.37 5.68
N GLU A 182 2.28 0.25 6.97
CA GLU A 182 2.03 -0.93 7.78
C GLU A 182 1.19 -0.57 9.01
N GLY A 183 0.43 -1.54 9.48
CA GLY A 183 -0.35 -1.43 10.70
C GLY A 183 -0.17 -2.66 11.59
N PRO A 184 -0.97 -2.77 12.66
CA PRO A 184 -0.82 -3.83 13.65
C PRO A 184 -1.15 -5.23 13.10
N GLU A 185 -1.97 -5.30 12.05
CA GLU A 185 -2.35 -6.53 11.36
C GLU A 185 -1.88 -6.47 9.91
N LYS A 186 -1.66 -7.65 9.32
CA LYS A 186 -1.30 -7.77 7.91
C LYS A 186 -2.54 -7.54 7.04
N TYR A 187 -2.40 -6.69 6.03
CA TYR A 187 -3.48 -6.38 5.10
C TYR A 187 -3.50 -7.31 3.88
N ASP A 188 -4.71 -7.67 3.47
CA ASP A 188 -5.04 -8.16 2.14
C ASP A 188 -5.95 -7.18 1.37
N GLU A 189 -6.22 -7.46 0.10
CA GLU A 189 -7.01 -6.57 -0.76
C GLU A 189 -8.51 -6.59 -0.47
N THR A 190 -8.96 -7.60 0.26
CA THR A 190 -10.36 -7.76 0.65
C THR A 190 -10.68 -7.00 1.93
N ASP A 191 -9.66 -6.63 2.69
CA ASP A 191 -9.78 -5.86 3.93
C ASP A 191 -10.41 -4.47 3.70
N PRO A 192 -11.20 -4.00 4.67
CA PRO A 192 -11.86 -2.70 4.58
C PRO A 192 -10.87 -1.54 4.58
N VAL A 193 -9.75 -1.65 5.29
CA VAL A 193 -8.76 -0.56 5.44
C VAL A 193 -8.10 -0.19 4.10
N PRO A 194 -7.45 -1.13 3.36
CA PRO A 194 -6.90 -0.81 2.05
C PRO A 194 -7.95 -0.29 1.06
N ARG A 195 -9.18 -0.82 1.10
CA ARG A 195 -10.29 -0.36 0.25
C ARG A 195 -10.69 1.09 0.55
N GLN A 196 -10.79 1.44 1.83
CA GLN A 196 -11.09 2.80 2.27
C GLN A 196 -9.97 3.76 1.83
N VAL A 197 -8.70 3.41 2.09
CA VAL A 197 -7.55 4.24 1.70
C VAL A 197 -7.49 4.41 0.18
N ALA A 198 -7.72 3.34 -0.59
CA ALA A 198 -7.78 3.41 -2.04
C ALA A 198 -8.91 4.33 -2.53
N SER A 199 -10.11 4.20 -1.95
CA SER A 199 -11.26 5.03 -2.30
C SER A 199 -10.98 6.52 -2.09
N GLU A 200 -10.41 6.89 -0.94
CA GLU A 200 -10.04 8.28 -0.62
C GLU A 200 -8.95 8.80 -1.57
N LEU A 201 -7.94 7.98 -1.83
CA LEU A 201 -6.84 8.32 -2.72
C LEU A 201 -7.33 8.58 -4.16
N PHE A 202 -8.17 7.68 -4.69
CA PHE A 202 -8.70 7.82 -6.05
C PHE A 202 -9.80 8.89 -6.16
N ALA A 203 -10.56 9.18 -5.10
CA ALA A 203 -11.52 10.28 -5.09
C ALA A 203 -10.81 11.65 -5.19
N ARG A 204 -9.69 11.82 -4.48
CA ARG A 204 -8.93 13.09 -4.50
C ARG A 204 -8.09 13.28 -5.75
N PHE A 205 -7.52 12.20 -6.26
CA PHE A 205 -6.53 12.22 -7.35
C PHE A 205 -7.00 11.46 -8.60
N GLU A 206 -8.32 11.39 -8.80
CA GLU A 206 -8.97 10.93 -10.02
C GLU A 206 -8.26 11.58 -11.22
N ASN A 207 -7.68 10.78 -12.13
CA ASN A 207 -6.83 11.19 -13.28
C ASN A 207 -5.30 11.33 -13.05
N ARG A 208 -4.78 11.14 -11.83
CA ARG A 208 -3.33 11.04 -11.63
C ARG A 208 -2.83 9.62 -11.88
N ARG A 209 -1.59 9.51 -12.34
CA ARG A 209 -0.92 8.25 -12.69
C ARG A 209 -0.38 7.56 -11.45
N ILE A 210 -1.27 7.10 -10.59
CA ILE A 210 -0.95 6.51 -9.29
C ILE A 210 -1.25 5.01 -9.31
N LEU A 211 -0.39 4.21 -8.67
CA LEU A 211 -0.61 2.78 -8.48
C LEU A 211 -0.79 2.51 -6.99
N PHE A 212 -1.74 1.66 -6.66
CA PHE A 212 -2.03 1.23 -5.30
C PHE A 212 -2.20 -0.29 -5.29
N THR A 213 -1.60 -0.96 -4.32
CA THR A 213 -1.75 -2.41 -4.09
C THR A 213 -1.52 -2.74 -2.62
N THR A 214 -1.88 -3.94 -2.20
CA THR A 214 -1.34 -4.55 -0.98
C THR A 214 -0.27 -5.58 -1.34
N LYS A 215 0.83 -5.61 -0.59
CA LYS A 215 1.94 -6.55 -0.77
C LYS A 215 2.53 -6.93 0.60
N ASP A 216 2.73 -8.22 0.84
CA ASP A 216 3.35 -8.77 2.06
C ASP A 216 2.72 -8.26 3.36
N GLY A 217 1.41 -8.03 3.37
CA GLY A 217 0.67 -7.50 4.51
C GLY A 217 0.70 -5.98 4.67
N ARG A 218 1.24 -5.25 3.69
CA ARG A 218 1.42 -3.79 3.71
C ARG A 218 0.69 -3.14 2.54
N MET A 219 0.24 -1.90 2.72
CA MET A 219 -0.27 -1.10 1.62
C MET A 219 0.89 -0.40 0.91
N VAL A 220 0.86 -0.36 -0.42
CA VAL A 220 1.91 0.23 -1.25
C VAL A 220 1.28 1.19 -2.24
N CYS A 221 1.79 2.43 -2.26
CA CYS A 221 1.39 3.45 -3.21
C CYS A 221 2.60 3.92 -4.01
N VAL A 222 2.48 3.97 -5.34
CA VAL A 222 3.51 4.48 -6.24
C VAL A 222 2.98 5.74 -6.92
N ALA A 223 3.74 6.83 -6.83
CA ALA A 223 3.39 8.11 -7.44
C ALA A 223 4.60 8.74 -8.13
N PRO A 224 4.36 9.57 -9.17
CA PRO A 224 5.39 10.42 -9.77
C PRO A 224 6.04 11.36 -8.73
N SER A 225 7.32 11.68 -8.92
CA SER A 225 8.10 12.51 -7.99
C SER A 225 7.60 13.95 -7.85
N ASP A 226 6.89 14.47 -8.86
CA ASP A 226 6.23 15.77 -8.85
C ASP A 226 4.91 15.79 -8.05
N GLN A 227 4.56 14.67 -7.41
CA GLN A 227 3.30 14.43 -6.71
C GLN A 227 3.49 13.87 -5.29
N ASP A 228 4.41 14.47 -4.51
CA ASP A 228 4.64 14.08 -3.09
C ASP A 228 3.38 14.25 -2.22
N ASP A 229 2.44 15.12 -2.64
CA ASP A 229 1.12 15.28 -2.04
C ASP A 229 0.31 13.98 -2.05
N VAL A 230 0.42 13.17 -3.10
CA VAL A 230 -0.24 11.86 -3.19
C VAL A 230 0.26 10.91 -2.11
N LEU A 231 1.58 10.79 -1.95
CA LEU A 231 2.19 9.87 -0.99
C LEU A 231 1.94 10.31 0.46
N THR A 232 1.98 11.62 0.71
CA THR A 232 1.65 12.19 2.01
C THR A 232 0.16 11.99 2.35
N HIS A 233 -0.72 12.12 1.37
CA HIS A 233 -2.16 11.87 1.53
C HIS A 233 -2.45 10.38 1.79
N PHE A 234 -1.80 9.49 1.03
CA PHE A 234 -1.84 8.04 1.29
C PHE A 234 -1.45 7.71 2.73
N ALA A 235 -0.32 8.24 3.21
CA ALA A 235 0.14 8.03 4.57
C ALA A 235 -0.84 8.58 5.62
N LYS A 236 -1.42 9.77 5.37
CA LYS A 236 -2.44 10.36 6.24
C LYS A 236 -3.67 9.46 6.38
N HIS A 237 -4.18 8.93 5.27
CA HIS A 237 -5.37 8.06 5.28
C HIS A 237 -5.08 6.67 5.86
N ALA A 238 -3.89 6.12 5.64
CA ALA A 238 -3.45 4.90 6.30
C ALA A 238 -3.41 5.09 7.84
N TYR A 239 -2.85 6.21 8.31
CA TYR A 239 -2.86 6.54 9.74
C TYR A 239 -4.28 6.78 10.27
N ALA A 240 -5.13 7.52 9.55
CA ALA A 240 -6.51 7.78 9.98
C ALA A 240 -7.38 6.51 10.08
N ALA A 241 -7.15 5.52 9.21
CA ALA A 241 -7.91 4.27 9.21
C ALA A 241 -7.49 3.30 10.33
N VAL A 242 -6.29 3.44 10.90
CA VAL A 242 -5.68 2.46 11.80
C VAL A 242 -5.35 3.03 13.19
N GLY A 243 -5.05 4.32 13.27
CA GLY A 243 -4.67 5.03 14.48
C GLY A 243 -3.16 4.94 14.80
N ASP A 244 -2.83 5.16 16.07
CA ASP A 244 -1.45 5.36 16.58
C ASP A 244 -0.47 4.21 16.36
N ARG A 245 -0.95 3.07 15.86
CA ARG A 245 -0.12 1.89 15.55
C ARG A 245 0.22 1.74 14.07
N ALA A 246 -0.24 2.65 13.22
CA ALA A 246 0.18 2.68 11.81
C ALA A 246 1.39 3.59 11.61
N GLN A 247 2.32 3.11 10.80
CA GLN A 247 3.42 3.91 10.27
C GLN A 247 3.48 3.78 8.76
N ALA A 248 3.82 4.88 8.11
CA ALA A 248 4.10 4.91 6.69
C ALA A 248 5.51 5.43 6.44
N ALA A 249 6.18 4.89 5.43
CA ALA A 249 7.48 5.36 4.98
C ALA A 249 7.44 5.70 3.49
N ILE A 250 8.11 6.79 3.12
CA ILE A 250 8.27 7.23 1.74
C ILE A 250 9.74 7.05 1.34
N GLY A 251 9.98 6.24 0.31
CA GLY A 251 11.28 6.11 -0.34
C GLY A 251 11.61 7.33 -1.22
N ARG A 252 12.88 7.48 -1.58
CA ARG A 252 13.28 8.64 -2.40
C ARG A 252 12.81 8.48 -3.84
N PRO A 253 12.51 9.59 -4.53
CA PRO A 253 12.25 9.56 -5.96
C PRO A 253 13.42 8.98 -6.76
N ARG A 254 13.15 8.00 -7.62
CA ARG A 254 14.14 7.38 -8.50
C ARG A 254 13.61 7.25 -9.93
N PRO A 255 14.45 7.49 -10.96
CA PRO A 255 14.06 7.34 -12.35
C PRO A 255 14.00 5.88 -12.80
N GLY A 256 13.13 5.59 -13.76
CA GLY A 256 13.07 4.30 -14.45
C GLY A 256 12.40 3.19 -13.62
N THR A 257 12.27 2.01 -14.24
CA THR A 257 11.63 0.82 -13.65
C THR A 257 12.36 0.32 -12.41
N LEU A 258 13.70 0.18 -12.49
CA LEU A 258 14.53 -0.20 -11.33
C LEU A 258 14.46 0.83 -10.20
N GLY A 259 14.20 2.09 -10.53
CA GLY A 259 14.06 3.15 -9.54
C GLY A 259 12.87 2.92 -8.60
N ILE A 260 11.76 2.42 -9.12
CA ILE A 260 10.57 2.11 -8.31
C ILE A 260 10.91 1.05 -7.26
N GLY A 261 11.58 -0.02 -7.67
CA GLY A 261 12.05 -1.06 -6.74
C GLY A 261 13.00 -0.52 -5.68
N HIS A 262 13.99 0.30 -6.06
CA HIS A 262 14.88 0.94 -5.07
C HIS A 262 14.13 1.87 -4.11
N SER A 263 13.15 2.65 -4.58
CA SER A 263 12.33 3.47 -3.70
C SER A 263 11.46 2.62 -2.77
N TYR A 264 10.97 1.47 -3.24
CA TYR A 264 10.23 0.53 -2.41
C TYR A 264 11.11 -0.05 -1.30
N GLU A 265 12.30 -0.54 -1.64
CA GLU A 265 13.29 -1.04 -0.67
C GLU A 265 13.70 0.02 0.35
N GLU A 266 13.88 1.28 -0.09
CA GLU A 266 14.17 2.40 0.81
C GLU A 266 13.04 2.64 1.82
N ALA A 267 11.77 2.55 1.41
CA ALA A 267 10.63 2.67 2.31
C ALA A 267 10.56 1.51 3.31
N LEU A 268 10.78 0.26 2.85
CA LEU A 268 10.83 -0.91 3.74
C LEU A 268 11.96 -0.80 4.77
N ASN A 269 13.15 -0.37 4.33
CA ASN A 269 14.29 -0.15 5.22
C ASN A 269 14.02 0.95 6.25
N ALA A 270 13.31 2.01 5.87
CA ALA A 270 12.91 3.05 6.81
C ALA A 270 11.97 2.52 7.92
N LEU A 271 10.99 1.67 7.57
CA LEU A 271 10.13 0.99 8.54
C LEU A 271 10.93 0.05 9.46
N ASP A 272 11.82 -0.79 8.91
CA ASP A 272 12.67 -1.69 9.71
C ASP A 272 13.57 -0.92 10.68
N VAL A 273 14.19 0.17 10.22
CA VAL A 273 15.01 1.02 11.09
C VAL A 273 14.16 1.70 12.16
N ALA A 274 12.98 2.21 11.83
CA ALA A 274 12.10 2.82 12.81
C ALA A 274 11.71 1.84 13.92
N GLN A 275 11.38 0.59 13.55
CA GLN A 275 11.12 -0.47 14.51
C GLN A 275 12.32 -0.74 15.43
N ARG A 276 13.53 -0.89 14.87
CA ARG A 276 14.76 -1.20 15.64
C ARG A 276 15.24 -0.03 16.51
N MET A 277 14.98 1.19 16.08
CA MET A 277 15.40 2.41 16.77
C MET A 277 14.33 2.96 17.72
N GLY A 278 13.10 2.43 17.67
CA GLY A 278 11.97 2.89 18.47
C GLY A 278 11.45 4.26 18.03
N PHE A 279 11.50 4.54 16.73
CA PHE A 279 10.89 5.75 16.14
C PHE A 279 9.39 5.55 16.00
N ASP A 280 8.62 6.49 16.54
CA ASP A 280 7.15 6.46 16.62
C ASP A 280 6.49 7.49 15.69
N GLU A 281 7.27 8.17 14.85
CA GLU A 281 6.71 9.09 13.86
C GLU A 281 5.77 8.35 12.90
N PRO A 282 4.54 8.86 12.66
CA PRO A 282 3.56 8.19 11.80
C PRO A 282 3.96 8.22 10.31
N LEU A 283 4.84 9.15 9.94
CA LEU A 283 5.38 9.29 8.59
C LEU A 283 6.90 9.42 8.63
N LEU A 284 7.57 8.46 8.01
CA LEU A 284 9.01 8.39 7.85
C LEU A 284 9.39 8.75 6.41
N ARG A 285 10.52 9.42 6.22
CA ARG A 285 11.11 9.64 4.90
C ARG A 285 12.48 9.00 4.86
N ALA A 286 12.71 8.12 3.90
CA ALA A 286 14.00 7.45 3.73
C ALA A 286 15.16 8.44 3.54
N ALA A 287 14.86 9.63 2.98
CA ALA A 287 15.82 10.73 2.84
C ALA A 287 16.39 11.23 4.19
N ASP A 288 15.60 11.13 5.27
CA ASP A 288 16.01 11.58 6.61
C ASP A 288 16.77 10.48 7.37
N MET A 289 16.82 9.27 6.82
CA MET A 289 17.33 8.06 7.48
C MET A 289 18.57 7.49 6.76
N LEU A 290 19.20 8.25 5.86
CA LEU A 290 20.29 7.76 4.99
C LEU A 290 21.55 7.31 5.74
N VAL A 291 21.74 7.74 6.98
CA VAL A 291 22.87 7.29 7.81
C VAL A 291 22.79 5.79 8.12
N PHE A 292 21.59 5.22 8.31
CA PHE A 292 21.44 3.82 8.72
C PHE A 292 21.83 2.85 7.61
N PRO A 293 21.37 3.00 6.34
CA PRO A 293 21.87 2.19 5.23
C PRO A 293 23.38 2.33 5.00
N VAL A 294 23.96 3.52 5.25
CA VAL A 294 25.41 3.71 5.15
C VAL A 294 26.14 2.88 6.20
N LEU A 295 25.70 2.93 7.46
CA LEU A 295 26.27 2.13 8.55
C LEU A 295 26.08 0.62 8.35
N ALA A 296 24.93 0.21 7.82
CA ALA A 296 24.60 -1.19 7.61
C ALA A 296 25.20 -1.79 6.32
N ARG A 297 25.88 -0.98 5.48
CA ARG A 297 26.39 -1.41 4.17
C ARG A 297 27.45 -2.51 4.28
N ASP A 298 28.35 -2.37 5.24
CA ASP A 298 29.31 -3.41 5.61
C ASP A 298 28.86 -4.07 6.91
N ARG A 299 27.97 -5.06 6.78
CA ARG A 299 27.42 -5.78 7.92
C ARG A 299 28.51 -6.45 8.75
N GLN A 300 29.59 -6.93 8.14
CA GLN A 300 30.65 -7.61 8.88
C GLN A 300 31.44 -6.60 9.71
N ALA A 301 31.84 -5.47 9.12
CA ALA A 301 32.50 -4.42 9.87
C ALA A 301 31.64 -3.88 11.02
N LEU A 302 30.31 -3.80 10.84
CA LEU A 302 29.39 -3.42 11.90
C LEU A 302 29.33 -4.47 13.02
N VAL A 303 29.28 -5.76 12.68
CA VAL A 303 29.33 -6.86 13.66
C VAL A 303 30.63 -6.82 14.45
N ASP A 304 31.78 -6.65 13.77
CA ASP A 304 33.10 -6.58 14.41
C ASP A 304 33.20 -5.37 15.34
N LEU A 305 32.67 -4.20 14.93
CA LEU A 305 32.60 -3.01 15.78
C LEU A 305 31.78 -3.27 17.05
N VAL A 306 30.58 -3.83 16.92
CA VAL A 306 29.72 -4.13 18.08
C VAL A 306 30.39 -5.15 18.99
N HIS A 307 30.91 -6.23 18.43
CA HIS A 307 31.58 -7.28 19.20
C HIS A 307 32.79 -6.75 19.96
N ASN A 308 33.67 -5.99 19.29
CA ASN A 308 34.91 -5.51 19.90
C ASN A 308 34.69 -4.41 20.95
N VAL A 309 33.69 -3.53 20.73
CA VAL A 309 33.43 -2.40 21.64
C VAL A 309 32.47 -2.77 22.76
N LEU A 310 31.41 -3.52 22.46
CA LEU A 310 30.31 -3.78 23.39
C LEU A 310 30.26 -5.23 23.87
N GLY A 311 30.93 -6.18 23.19
CA GLY A 311 30.99 -7.59 23.59
C GLY A 311 31.38 -7.84 25.06
N PRO A 312 32.35 -7.10 25.65
CA PRO A 312 32.68 -7.24 27.08
C PRO A 312 31.48 -7.04 28.03
N LEU A 313 30.42 -6.34 27.60
CA LEU A 313 29.21 -6.13 28.39
C LEU A 313 28.38 -7.41 28.57
N GLU A 314 28.55 -8.44 27.73
CA GLU A 314 27.84 -9.73 27.89
C GLU A 314 28.24 -10.44 29.18
N GLY A 315 29.52 -10.35 29.56
CA GLY A 315 30.05 -10.93 30.79
C GLY A 315 29.72 -10.11 32.05
N ALA A 316 29.11 -8.94 31.91
CA ALA A 316 28.74 -8.10 33.04
C ALA A 316 27.54 -8.69 33.80
N ARG A 317 27.40 -8.33 35.08
CA ARG A 317 26.25 -8.74 35.89
C ARG A 317 24.96 -8.24 35.25
N GLY A 318 24.06 -9.17 34.90
CA GLY A 318 22.80 -8.87 34.22
C GLY A 318 22.88 -8.83 32.69
N GLY A 319 24.03 -9.21 32.10
CA GLY A 319 24.26 -9.21 30.66
C GLY A 319 24.39 -7.81 30.06
N ALA A 320 24.41 -7.72 28.73
CA ALA A 320 24.63 -6.47 28.01
C ALA A 320 23.43 -5.49 28.04
N VAL A 321 22.20 -6.00 28.21
CA VAL A 321 20.95 -5.22 28.06
C VAL A 321 20.91 -3.96 28.95
N PRO A 322 21.13 -4.02 30.28
CA PRO A 322 21.02 -2.83 31.13
C PRO A 322 22.06 -1.74 30.80
N TRP A 323 23.21 -2.15 30.25
CA TRP A 323 24.28 -1.23 29.83
C TRP A 323 23.93 -0.55 28.52
N LEU A 324 23.33 -1.28 27.56
CA LEU A 324 22.81 -0.71 26.33
C LEU A 324 21.65 0.26 26.60
N GLU A 325 20.76 -0.05 27.55
CA GLU A 325 19.71 0.89 27.99
C GLU A 325 20.33 2.17 28.57
N THR A 326 21.40 2.02 29.37
CA THR A 326 22.11 3.15 29.97
C THR A 326 22.77 4.03 28.91
N LEU A 327 23.53 3.43 27.99
CA LEU A 327 24.19 4.13 26.89
C LEU A 327 23.18 4.76 25.93
N GLY A 328 22.12 4.03 25.59
CA GLY A 328 21.02 4.50 24.76
C GLY A 328 20.36 5.75 25.34
N ALA A 329 19.93 5.71 26.59
CA ALA A 329 19.35 6.88 27.24
C ALA A 329 20.34 8.06 27.34
N TYR A 330 21.63 7.78 27.57
CA TYR A 330 22.66 8.80 27.61
C TYR A 330 22.84 9.50 26.26
N PHE A 331 22.95 8.74 25.16
CA PHE A 331 23.11 9.31 23.83
C PHE A 331 21.83 9.98 23.30
N ASP A 332 20.66 9.37 23.53
CA ASP A 332 19.37 9.92 23.10
C ASP A 332 19.04 11.26 23.79
N THR A 333 19.60 11.52 24.98
CA THR A 333 19.46 12.80 25.69
C THR A 333 20.61 13.77 25.42
N GLY A 334 21.35 13.59 24.32
CA GLY A 334 22.42 14.49 23.92
C GLY A 334 23.64 14.45 24.87
N CYS A 335 23.90 13.29 25.49
CA CYS A 335 24.98 13.11 26.47
C CYS A 335 24.77 13.90 27.78
N VAL A 336 23.53 14.25 28.11
CA VAL A 336 23.18 14.98 29.35
C VAL A 336 22.84 13.99 30.47
N ALA A 337 23.80 13.72 31.35
CA ALA A 337 23.65 12.74 32.44
C ALA A 337 22.40 12.96 33.32
N ALA A 338 22.06 14.22 33.63
CA ALA A 338 20.86 14.51 34.42
C ALA A 338 19.56 14.14 33.70
N ALA A 339 19.50 14.31 32.37
CA ALA A 339 18.32 13.97 31.58
C ALA A 339 18.19 12.45 31.41
N ALA A 340 19.29 11.76 31.11
CA ALA A 340 19.34 10.30 31.03
C ALA A 340 18.97 9.63 32.37
N ALA A 341 19.47 10.15 33.49
CA ALA A 341 19.15 9.63 34.81
C ALA A 341 17.64 9.74 35.11
N ARG A 342 17.01 10.88 34.80
CA ARG A 342 15.55 11.04 34.92
C ARG A 342 14.79 10.05 34.03
N ARG A 343 15.20 9.87 32.78
CA ARG A 343 14.56 8.93 31.83
C ARG A 343 14.62 7.47 32.32
N LEU A 344 15.70 7.09 33.01
CA LEU A 344 15.89 5.76 33.57
C LEU A 344 15.39 5.62 35.03
N SER A 345 14.77 6.66 35.60
CA SER A 345 14.37 6.69 37.02
C SER A 345 15.54 6.40 37.99
N LEU A 346 16.72 6.93 37.68
CA LEU A 346 17.95 6.80 38.47
C LEU A 346 18.38 8.16 39.07
N SER A 347 19.20 8.11 40.11
CA SER A 347 19.96 9.31 40.52
C SER A 347 21.08 9.59 39.53
N VAL A 348 21.49 10.86 39.40
CA VAL A 348 22.61 11.25 38.53
C VAL A 348 23.89 10.49 38.92
N ARG A 349 24.16 10.32 40.22
CA ARG A 349 25.29 9.54 40.73
C ARG A 349 25.25 8.08 40.27
N ALA A 350 24.07 7.45 40.32
CA ALA A 350 23.91 6.08 39.86
C ALA A 350 24.15 5.95 38.35
N LEU A 351 23.71 6.93 37.55
CA LEU A 351 24.01 6.94 36.12
C LEU A 351 25.50 7.11 35.85
N THR A 352 26.16 8.10 36.48
CA THR A 352 27.61 8.31 36.34
C THR A 352 28.39 7.05 36.69
N TYR A 353 28.04 6.41 37.82
CA TYR A 353 28.64 5.13 38.20
C TYR A 353 28.46 4.04 37.13
N ARG A 354 27.28 3.97 36.48
CA ARG A 354 27.07 3.01 35.38
C ARG A 354 27.92 3.34 34.16
N LEU A 355 28.08 4.61 33.81
CA LEU A 355 28.95 5.04 32.69
C LEU A 355 30.43 4.74 32.99
N ASP A 356 30.90 5.03 34.20
CA ASP A 356 32.26 4.68 34.66
C ASP A 356 32.47 3.16 34.61
N ARG A 357 31.43 2.38 34.95
CA ARG A 357 31.48 0.92 34.87
C ARG A 357 31.53 0.42 33.43
N VAL A 358 30.80 1.04 32.50
CA VAL A 358 30.93 0.73 31.06
C VAL A 358 32.37 0.99 30.60
N HIS A 359 32.97 2.12 31.00
CA HIS A 359 34.36 2.40 30.68
C HIS A 359 35.30 1.31 31.23
N ALA A 360 35.15 0.93 32.50
CA ALA A 360 35.97 -0.11 33.10
C ALA A 360 35.82 -1.50 32.44
N LEU A 361 34.66 -1.80 31.85
CA LEU A 361 34.39 -3.09 31.20
C LEU A 361 34.84 -3.12 29.74
N THR A 362 34.63 -2.02 29.00
CA THR A 362 34.86 -1.94 27.55
C THR A 362 36.20 -1.31 27.19
N GLY A 363 36.84 -0.60 28.11
CA GLY A 363 37.99 0.26 27.85
C GLY A 363 37.65 1.58 27.14
N ALA A 364 36.39 1.77 26.71
CA ALA A 364 35.93 2.95 25.99
C ALA A 364 35.10 3.86 26.91
N ASP A 365 35.51 5.11 27.07
CA ASP A 365 34.78 6.11 27.87
C ASP A 365 33.67 6.78 27.04
N PRO A 366 32.36 6.58 27.36
CA PRO A 366 31.27 7.22 26.65
C PRO A 366 31.20 8.74 26.86
N THR A 367 31.85 9.27 27.91
CA THR A 367 31.85 10.69 28.25
C THR A 367 32.98 11.44 27.53
N ASP A 368 34.08 10.78 27.18
CA ASP A 368 35.19 11.31 26.39
C ASP A 368 34.77 11.57 24.92
N PRO A 369 34.75 12.82 24.43
CA PRO A 369 34.40 13.14 23.06
C PRO A 369 35.21 12.38 22.00
N ALA A 370 36.48 12.05 22.27
CA ALA A 370 37.34 11.34 21.32
C ALA A 370 36.91 9.88 21.12
N GLN A 371 36.35 9.24 22.15
CA GLN A 371 35.93 7.84 22.14
C GLN A 371 34.43 7.69 21.88
N ARG A 372 33.65 8.72 22.21
CA ARG A 372 32.18 8.75 22.13
C ARG A 372 31.63 8.33 20.77
N TYR A 373 32.21 8.81 19.67
CA TYR A 373 31.71 8.51 18.34
C TYR A 373 31.71 7.00 18.05
N MET A 374 32.80 6.32 18.42
CA MET A 374 32.96 4.87 18.25
C MET A 374 31.90 4.11 19.05
N ILE A 375 31.78 4.38 20.36
CA ILE A 375 30.84 3.65 21.23
C ILE A 375 29.38 3.97 20.88
N HIS A 376 29.06 5.20 20.50
CA HIS A 376 27.71 5.54 20.05
C HIS A 376 27.37 4.82 18.74
N THR A 377 28.30 4.76 17.78
CA THR A 377 28.12 3.99 16.54
C THR A 377 27.95 2.50 16.83
N ALA A 378 28.70 1.95 17.79
CA ALA A 378 28.53 0.57 18.23
C ALA A 378 27.14 0.34 18.85
N VAL A 379 26.61 1.28 19.64
CA VAL A 379 25.24 1.17 20.20
C VAL A 379 24.17 1.24 19.12
N ILE A 380 24.33 2.11 18.12
CA ILE A 380 23.44 2.14 16.95
C ILE A 380 23.54 0.80 16.19
N GLY A 381 24.75 0.31 15.97
CA GLY A 381 25.00 -0.99 15.34
C GLY A 381 24.35 -2.14 16.09
N ALA A 382 24.43 -2.16 17.41
CA ALA A 382 23.78 -3.15 18.26
C ALA A 382 22.27 -3.16 18.06
N ARG A 383 21.62 -1.98 18.07
CA ARG A 383 20.18 -1.85 17.78
C ARG A 383 19.84 -2.32 16.36
N LEU A 384 20.61 -1.90 15.36
CA LEU A 384 20.41 -2.32 13.96
C LEU A 384 20.60 -3.83 13.77
N LEU A 385 21.47 -4.48 14.54
CA LEU A 385 21.72 -5.92 14.46
C LEU A 385 20.80 -6.75 15.37
N ASP A 386 19.93 -6.10 16.14
CA ASP A 386 19.08 -6.70 17.17
C ASP A 386 19.89 -7.45 18.25
N TRP A 387 21.08 -6.95 18.59
CA TRP A 387 21.93 -7.50 19.64
C TRP A 387 21.60 -6.85 21.00
N PRO A 388 21.53 -7.62 22.11
CA PRO A 388 21.94 -9.02 22.29
C PRO A 388 20.84 -10.06 22.10
N ALA A 389 19.62 -9.67 21.69
CA ALA A 389 18.53 -10.62 21.48
C ALA A 389 18.87 -11.66 20.38
N ARG A 390 19.56 -11.20 19.33
CA ARG A 390 20.17 -12.02 18.30
C ARG A 390 21.69 -12.07 18.51
N PRO A 391 22.26 -13.26 18.81
CA PRO A 391 23.70 -13.41 18.96
C PRO A 391 24.44 -12.98 17.68
N LEU A 392 25.54 -12.24 17.86
CA LEU A 392 26.48 -12.00 16.77
C LEU A 392 27.10 -13.34 16.40
N ARG A 393 27.03 -13.73 15.14
CA ARG A 393 27.78 -14.90 14.66
C ARG A 393 29.17 -14.41 14.28
N PRO A 394 30.22 -14.71 15.04
CA PRO A 394 31.58 -14.52 14.55
C PRO A 394 31.80 -15.46 13.36
N VAL A 395 32.64 -15.03 12.43
CA VAL A 395 33.17 -15.88 11.35
C VAL A 395 34.29 -16.74 11.91
#